data_AF-A0A7C6UUA8-F1
#
_entry.id   AF-A0A7C6UUA8-F1
#
_cell.length_a   1.000
_cell.length_b   1.000
_cell.length_c   1.000
_cell.angle_alpha   90.00
_cell.angle_beta   90.00
_cell.angle_gamma   90.00
#
_symmetry.space_group_name_H-M   'P 1'
#
loop_
_entity.id
_entity.type
_entity.pdbx_description
1 polymer ?
#
loop_
_entity_poly.entity_id
_entity_poly.type
_entity_poly.pdbx_seq_one_letter_code
_entity_poly.pdbx_strand_id
1 'polypeptide(L)'
;MSMEKLVLPQIDVSNLESGQWVSLSGRIFTARDQAHKRMVEEGLPFSLQGQALYYAGPCPKKPNEISGPIGPTTSSRMDAFTPFLLQKGLKVMIGKGQRSKDVKEAIKRYQAAYLVTVGGAGAYIADKVKKLQVVAYS
;
A
#
# COMPACT_ATOMS: atom_id res chain seq x y z
N MET A 1 -12.89 16.78 -13.79
CA MET A 1 -11.97 15.64 -14.01
C MET A 1 -12.58 14.42 -13.34
N SER A 2 -12.93 13.38 -14.09
CA SER A 2 -13.41 12.11 -13.52
C SER A 2 -12.23 11.35 -12.93
N MET A 3 -12.26 11.09 -11.62
CA MET A 3 -11.23 10.30 -10.93
C MET A 3 -11.55 8.82 -11.11
N GLU A 4 -10.59 8.04 -11.64
CA GLU A 4 -10.79 6.60 -11.82
C GLU A 4 -10.92 5.91 -10.45
N LYS A 5 -11.81 4.91 -10.36
CA LYS A 5 -12.08 4.19 -9.11
C LYS A 5 -11.57 2.76 -9.20
N LEU A 6 -10.58 2.45 -8.40
CA LEU A 6 -9.99 1.13 -8.23
C LEU A 6 -10.61 0.43 -7.02
N VAL A 7 -11.07 -0.81 -7.19
CA VAL A 7 -11.74 -1.60 -6.14
C VAL A 7 -11.05 -2.95 -5.93
N LEU A 8 -10.43 -3.13 -4.76
CA LEU A 8 -9.69 -4.35 -4.40
C LEU A 8 -10.61 -5.53 -4.06
N PRO A 9 -10.19 -6.79 -4.27
CA PRO A 9 -8.89 -7.22 -4.81
C PRO A 9 -8.86 -7.39 -6.34
N GLN A 10 -10.02 -7.27 -6.99
CA GLN A 10 -10.16 -7.41 -8.44
C GLN A 10 -9.93 -6.05 -9.12
N ILE A 11 -8.67 -5.62 -9.14
CA ILE A 11 -8.27 -4.38 -9.83
C ILE A 11 -7.52 -4.70 -11.12
N ASP A 12 -7.88 -3.95 -12.17
CA ASP A 12 -7.03 -3.79 -13.34
C ASP A 12 -6.27 -2.46 -13.21
N VAL A 13 -4.98 -2.51 -13.49
CA VAL A 13 -4.06 -1.36 -13.43
C VAL A 13 -3.38 -1.12 -14.77
N SER A 14 -3.74 -1.89 -15.80
CA SER A 14 -3.11 -1.85 -17.12
C SER A 14 -3.36 -0.51 -17.84
N ASN A 15 -4.50 0.13 -17.58
CA ASN A 15 -4.89 1.40 -18.19
C ASN A 15 -4.44 2.64 -17.39
N LEU A 16 -3.71 2.46 -16.29
CA LEU A 16 -3.28 3.57 -15.46
C LEU A 16 -2.06 4.27 -16.05
N GLU A 17 -2.16 5.58 -16.17
CA GLU A 17 -1.05 6.43 -16.59
C GLU A 17 -0.37 7.12 -15.39
N SER A 18 0.94 7.35 -15.51
CA SER A 18 1.67 8.09 -14.48
C SER A 18 1.17 9.54 -14.40
N GLY A 19 0.85 10.00 -13.19
CA GLY A 19 0.30 11.33 -12.95
C GLY A 19 -1.24 11.39 -12.90
N GLN A 20 -1.91 10.28 -13.22
CA GLN A 20 -3.35 10.17 -13.11
C GLN A 20 -3.80 10.13 -11.64
N TRP A 21 -4.87 10.87 -11.33
CA TRP A 21 -5.53 10.80 -10.03
C TRP A 21 -6.49 9.61 -9.99
N VAL A 22 -6.37 8.81 -8.93
CA VAL A 22 -7.22 7.63 -8.70
C VAL A 22 -7.78 7.64 -7.29
N SER A 23 -8.95 7.04 -7.14
CA SER A 23 -9.51 6.66 -5.84
C SER A 23 -9.39 5.16 -5.66
N LEU A 24 -9.00 4.73 -4.47
CA LEU A 24 -8.87 3.32 -4.13
C LEU A 24 -9.84 2.98 -3.01
N SER A 25 -10.56 1.87 -3.16
CA SER A 25 -11.50 1.36 -2.16
C SER A 25 -11.34 -0.15 -1.98
N GLY A 26 -11.62 -0.63 -0.77
CA GLY A 26 -11.54 -2.04 -0.41
C GLY A 26 -10.62 -2.30 0.79
N ARG A 27 -10.18 -3.55 0.93
CA ARG A 27 -9.27 -3.96 2.00
C ARG A 27 -7.83 -3.60 1.64
N ILE A 28 -7.21 -2.75 2.45
CA ILE A 28 -5.83 -2.31 2.28
C ILE A 28 -5.04 -2.78 3.51
N PHE A 29 -3.87 -3.38 3.28
CA PHE A 29 -3.00 -3.83 4.34
C PHE A 29 -1.92 -2.80 4.63
N THR A 30 -1.67 -2.51 5.89
CA THR A 30 -0.55 -1.63 6.28
C THR A 30 0.67 -2.48 6.59
N ALA A 31 1.80 -2.19 5.97
CA ALA A 31 3.07 -2.85 6.29
C ALA A 31 4.24 -1.91 6.03
N ARG A 32 5.24 -1.94 6.92
CA ARG A 32 6.49 -1.17 6.79
C ARG A 32 7.69 -2.12 6.81
N ASP A 33 8.86 -1.56 7.10
CA ASP A 33 10.18 -2.17 7.11
C ASP A 33 10.20 -3.57 7.75
N GLN A 34 9.83 -3.69 9.03
CA GLN A 34 9.89 -4.98 9.75
C GLN A 34 8.92 -6.02 9.21
N ALA A 35 7.70 -5.62 8.85
CA ALA A 35 6.71 -6.55 8.29
C ALA A 35 7.14 -7.06 6.92
N HIS A 36 7.77 -6.21 6.09
CA HIS A 36 8.32 -6.63 4.79
C HIS A 36 9.47 -7.63 4.97
N LYS A 37 10.39 -7.35 5.89
CA LYS A 37 11.50 -8.24 6.21
C LYS A 37 10.99 -9.63 6.63
N ARG A 38 10.04 -9.69 7.56
CA ARG A 38 9.42 -10.97 8.00
C ARG A 38 8.69 -11.69 6.86
N MET A 39 7.98 -10.97 6.01
CA MET A 39 7.32 -11.59 4.84
C MET A 39 8.30 -12.25 3.87
N VAL A 40 9.53 -11.72 3.76
CA VAL A 40 10.59 -12.29 2.92
C VAL A 40 11.30 -13.45 3.62
N GLU A 41 11.64 -13.30 4.90
CA GLU A 41 12.45 -14.27 5.65
C GLU A 41 11.63 -15.45 6.20
N GLU A 42 10.44 -15.18 6.75
CA GLU A 42 9.58 -16.15 7.44
C GLU A 42 8.41 -16.62 6.56
N GLY A 43 8.13 -15.91 5.46
CA GLY A 43 7.02 -16.19 4.55
C GLY A 43 5.78 -15.34 4.78
N LEU A 44 4.84 -15.44 3.84
CA LEU A 44 3.64 -14.59 3.83
C LEU A 44 2.60 -15.07 4.86
N PRO A 45 2.12 -14.19 5.76
CA PRO A 45 1.11 -14.55 6.76
C PRO A 45 -0.29 -14.67 6.15
N PHE A 46 -0.49 -14.18 4.93
CA PHE A 46 -1.71 -14.27 4.14
C PHE A 46 -1.39 -14.03 2.65
N SER A 47 -2.31 -14.40 1.75
CA SER A 47 -2.14 -14.16 0.32
C SER A 47 -2.14 -12.68 -0.03
N LEU A 48 -1.14 -12.24 -0.80
CA LEU A 48 -1.05 -10.88 -1.35
C LEU A 48 -1.73 -10.73 -2.72
N GLN A 49 -2.28 -11.81 -3.27
CA GLN A 49 -2.85 -11.82 -4.62
C GLN A 49 -3.94 -10.75 -4.77
N GLY A 50 -3.71 -9.79 -5.66
CA GLY A 50 -4.65 -8.69 -5.94
C GLY A 50 -4.75 -7.64 -4.83
N GLN A 51 -3.92 -7.72 -3.78
CA GLN A 51 -4.02 -6.85 -2.62
C GLN A 51 -3.19 -5.57 -2.77
N ALA A 52 -3.48 -4.60 -1.90
CA ALA A 52 -2.70 -3.38 -1.75
C ALA A 52 -1.93 -3.36 -0.42
N LEU A 53 -0.67 -2.91 -0.49
CA LEU A 53 0.13 -2.56 0.68
C LEU A 53 0.29 -1.05 0.80
N TYR A 54 -0.19 -0.50 1.92
CA TYR A 54 0.03 0.87 2.34
C TYR A 54 1.20 0.95 3.31
N TYR A 55 2.23 1.66 2.90
CA TYR A 55 3.42 1.89 3.72
C TYR A 55 3.13 2.94 4.79
N ALA A 56 2.43 2.53 5.84
CA ALA A 56 2.02 3.38 6.94
C ALA A 56 2.05 2.61 8.26
N GLY A 57 2.25 3.35 9.34
CA GLY A 57 2.02 2.88 10.70
C GLY A 57 0.88 3.70 11.29
N PRO A 58 -0.31 3.13 11.53
CA PRO A 58 -1.41 3.87 12.13
C PRO A 58 -1.00 4.40 13.51
N CYS A 59 -1.24 5.68 13.78
CA CYS A 59 -1.08 6.24 15.12
C CYS A 59 -2.15 5.69 16.08
N PRO A 60 -1.91 5.75 17.41
CA PRO A 60 -2.93 5.43 18.41
C PRO A 60 -4.22 6.20 18.15
N LYS A 61 -5.36 5.50 18.22
CA LYS A 61 -6.69 6.10 18.07
C LYS A 61 -7.08 6.85 19.34
N LYS A 62 -7.81 7.96 19.19
CA LYS A 62 -8.52 8.57 20.33
C LYS A 62 -9.75 7.73 20.70
N PRO A 63 -10.32 7.92 21.91
CA PRO A 63 -11.62 7.36 22.24
C PRO A 63 -12.66 7.68 21.14
N ASN A 64 -13.47 6.69 20.77
CA ASN A 64 -14.50 6.77 19.73
C ASN A 64 -14.01 6.99 18.28
N GLU A 65 -12.70 7.02 18.02
CA GLU A 65 -12.16 7.02 16.65
C GLU A 65 -11.85 5.59 16.17
N ILE A 66 -11.92 5.37 14.86
CA ILE A 66 -11.56 4.08 14.25
C ILE A 66 -10.03 3.92 14.17
N SER A 67 -9.34 5.01 13.80
CA SER A 67 -7.89 5.07 13.61
C SER A 67 -7.38 6.43 14.03
N GLY A 68 -6.18 6.50 14.61
CA GLY A 68 -5.43 7.75 14.65
C GLY A 68 -4.91 8.13 13.26
N PRO A 69 -4.21 9.28 13.13
CA PRO A 69 -3.62 9.71 11.87
C PRO A 69 -2.80 8.60 11.20
N ILE A 70 -2.99 8.39 9.90
CA ILE A 70 -2.31 7.34 9.14
C ILE A 70 -1.74 7.92 7.84
N GLY A 71 -0.55 8.52 7.95
CA GLY A 71 0.17 9.10 6.81
C GLY A 71 1.09 8.10 6.11
N PRO A 72 1.45 8.36 4.83
CA PRO A 72 2.42 7.53 4.11
C PRO A 72 3.82 7.70 4.71
N THR A 73 4.62 6.65 4.59
CA THR A 73 6.05 6.68 4.85
C THR A 73 6.85 6.59 3.56
N THR A 74 8.14 6.91 3.63
CA THR A 74 9.04 6.88 2.47
C THR A 74 9.16 5.46 1.92
N SER A 75 8.77 5.29 0.66
CA SER A 75 8.64 3.98 0.00
C SER A 75 9.97 3.31 -0.30
N SER A 76 11.06 4.07 -0.48
CA SER A 76 12.36 3.52 -0.82
C SER A 76 12.92 2.56 0.23
N ARG A 77 12.47 2.66 1.49
CA ARG A 77 12.88 1.74 2.56
C ARG A 77 12.39 0.30 2.35
N MET A 78 11.38 0.10 1.49
CA MET A 78 10.83 -1.21 1.15
C MET A 78 11.35 -1.73 -0.20
N ASP A 79 12.23 -1.01 -0.89
CA ASP A 79 12.64 -1.34 -2.27
C ASP A 79 13.32 -2.70 -2.38
N ALA A 80 14.17 -3.07 -1.41
CA ALA A 80 14.84 -4.37 -1.40
C ALA A 80 13.86 -5.55 -1.32
N PHE A 81 12.71 -5.38 -0.67
CA PHE A 81 11.71 -6.44 -0.47
C PHE A 81 10.62 -6.44 -1.54
N THR A 82 10.39 -5.30 -2.18
CA THR A 82 9.23 -5.08 -3.05
C THR A 82 9.20 -6.03 -4.26
N PRO A 83 10.30 -6.29 -5.00
CA PRO A 83 10.28 -7.23 -6.13
C PRO A 83 9.79 -8.63 -5.75
N PHE A 84 10.16 -9.13 -4.57
CA PHE A 84 9.67 -10.41 -4.06
C PHE A 84 8.17 -10.38 -3.79
N LEU A 85 7.66 -9.34 -3.14
CA LEU A 85 6.22 -9.24 -2.84
C LEU A 85 5.37 -9.09 -4.11
N LEU A 86 5.87 -8.36 -5.10
CA LEU A 86 5.24 -8.26 -6.43
C LEU A 86 5.19 -9.62 -7.14
N GLN A 87 6.27 -10.40 -7.07
CA GLN A 87 6.28 -11.78 -7.57
C GLN A 87 5.23 -12.65 -6.88
N LYS A 88 4.94 -12.39 -5.59
CA LYS A 88 3.92 -13.10 -4.81
C LYS A 88 2.49 -12.56 -4.98
N GLY A 89 2.26 -11.70 -5.99
CA GLY A 89 0.92 -11.27 -6.38
C GLY A 89 0.46 -9.93 -5.79
N LEU A 90 1.35 -9.20 -5.09
CA LEU A 90 1.06 -7.84 -4.65
C LEU A 90 0.72 -6.96 -5.86
N LYS A 91 -0.44 -6.31 -5.84
CA LYS A 91 -0.96 -5.58 -7.00
C LYS A 91 -0.81 -4.06 -6.89
N VAL A 92 -0.93 -3.52 -5.68
CA VAL A 92 -0.82 -2.08 -5.43
C VAL A 92 0.10 -1.78 -4.26
N MET A 93 0.95 -0.78 -4.42
CA MET A 93 1.77 -0.21 -3.36
C MET A 93 1.39 1.24 -3.15
N ILE A 94 1.32 1.69 -1.90
CA ILE A 94 0.88 3.03 -1.55
C ILE A 94 1.91 3.64 -0.59
N GLY A 95 2.44 4.83 -0.91
CA GLY A 95 3.44 5.47 -0.05
C GLY A 95 3.82 6.88 -0.51
N LYS A 96 5.05 7.31 -0.20
CA LYS A 96 5.60 8.59 -0.68
C LYS A 96 7.05 8.46 -1.17
N GLY A 97 7.44 9.38 -2.04
CA GLY A 97 8.80 9.46 -2.58
C GLY A 97 9.03 8.55 -3.78
N GLN A 98 10.23 8.64 -4.33
CA GLN A 98 10.65 7.88 -5.50
C GLN A 98 10.98 6.42 -5.15
N ARG A 99 10.97 5.56 -6.16
CA ARG A 99 11.34 4.14 -6.07
C ARG A 99 12.60 3.87 -6.90
N SER A 100 13.35 2.85 -6.52
CA SER A 100 14.51 2.35 -7.26
C SER A 100 14.16 1.90 -8.68
N LYS A 101 15.18 1.79 -9.53
CA LYS A 101 15.03 1.26 -10.90
C LYS A 101 14.47 -0.17 -10.88
N ASP A 102 15.01 -1.02 -10.02
CA ASP A 102 14.60 -2.42 -9.88
C ASP A 102 13.11 -2.55 -9.53
N VAL A 103 12.60 -1.69 -8.65
CA VAL A 103 11.16 -1.67 -8.32
C VAL A 103 10.33 -1.21 -9.52
N LYS A 104 10.77 -0.19 -10.25
CA LYS A 104 10.06 0.26 -11.47
C LYS A 104 10.00 -0.85 -12.52
N GLU A 105 11.07 -1.62 -12.68
CA GLU A 105 11.11 -2.77 -13.60
C GLU A 105 10.22 -3.91 -13.10
N ALA A 106 10.25 -4.22 -11.80
CA ALA A 106 9.37 -5.22 -11.20
C ALA A 106 7.88 -4.83 -11.33
N ILE A 107 7.54 -3.55 -11.14
CA ILE A 107 6.18 -3.02 -11.36
C ILE A 107 5.69 -3.34 -12.77
N LYS A 108 6.52 -3.07 -13.78
CA LYS A 108 6.19 -3.37 -15.18
C LYS A 108 6.04 -4.88 -15.41
N ARG A 109 7.00 -5.67 -14.90
CA ARG A 109 7.02 -7.13 -15.05
C ARG A 109 5.79 -7.80 -14.47
N TYR A 110 5.37 -7.39 -13.27
CA TYR A 110 4.24 -7.99 -12.54
C TYR A 110 2.93 -7.22 -12.71
N GLN A 111 2.90 -6.24 -13.63
CA GLN A 111 1.74 -5.40 -13.93
C GLN A 111 1.07 -4.84 -12.67
N ALA A 112 1.86 -4.22 -11.80
CA ALA A 112 1.39 -3.62 -10.55
C ALA A 112 1.30 -2.09 -10.67
N ALA A 113 0.78 -1.42 -9.65
CA ALA A 113 0.76 0.03 -9.58
C ALA A 113 1.40 0.55 -8.28
N TYR A 114 2.11 1.67 -8.38
CA TYR A 114 2.59 2.43 -7.23
C TYR A 114 1.82 3.76 -7.16
N LEU A 115 1.03 3.90 -6.11
CA LEU A 115 0.23 5.10 -5.84
C LEU A 115 0.96 5.95 -4.80
N VAL A 116 1.03 7.24 -5.06
CA VAL A 116 1.58 8.21 -4.12
C VAL A 116 0.43 8.93 -3.44
N THR A 117 0.46 9.00 -2.11
CA THR A 117 -0.52 9.80 -1.35
C THR A 117 0.11 11.12 -0.94
N VAL A 118 -0.75 12.11 -0.70
CA VAL A 118 -0.32 13.42 -0.19
C VAL A 118 0.29 13.26 1.20
N GLY A 119 1.56 13.66 1.36
CA GLY A 119 2.22 13.71 2.66
C GLY A 119 1.60 14.79 3.56
N GLY A 120 1.55 14.55 4.87
CA GLY A 120 0.97 15.50 5.84
C GLY A 120 -0.57 15.40 6.00
N ALA A 121 -1.27 14.69 5.12
CA ALA A 121 -2.72 14.51 5.17
C ALA A 121 -3.16 13.31 6.06
N GLY A 122 -2.38 12.93 7.08
CA GLY A 122 -2.61 11.70 7.86
C GLY A 122 -3.97 11.66 8.57
N ALA A 123 -4.44 12.79 9.10
CA ALA A 123 -5.76 12.89 9.72
C ALA A 123 -6.90 12.74 8.70
N TYR A 124 -6.74 13.32 7.51
CA TYR A 124 -7.71 13.18 6.41
C TYR A 124 -7.80 11.74 5.91
N ILE A 125 -6.66 11.03 5.79
CA ILE A 125 -6.67 9.62 5.39
C ILE A 125 -7.34 8.76 6.46
N ALA A 126 -7.11 9.05 7.75
CA ALA A 126 -7.74 8.33 8.86
C ALA A 126 -9.28 8.44 8.83
N ASP A 127 -9.84 9.59 8.47
CA ASP A 127 -11.29 9.80 8.28
C ASP A 127 -11.90 8.88 7.20
N LYS A 128 -11.10 8.42 6.24
CA LYS A 128 -11.55 7.50 5.19
C LYS A 128 -11.53 6.03 5.63
N VAL A 129 -10.91 5.72 6.77
CA VAL A 129 -10.84 4.36 7.31
C VAL A 129 -12.18 3.97 7.94
N LYS A 130 -12.81 2.91 7.44
CA LYS A 130 -14.08 2.38 7.96
C LYS A 130 -13.93 1.25 8.97
N LYS A 131 -12.79 0.55 8.95
CA LYS A 131 -12.44 -0.50 9.90
C LYS A 131 -10.92 -0.66 9.95
N LEU A 132 -10.36 -0.84 11.14
CA LEU A 132 -8.94 -1.12 11.35
C LEU A 132 -8.81 -2.35 12.26
N GLN A 133 -8.00 -3.31 11.86
CA GLN A 133 -7.77 -4.54 12.62
C GLN A 133 -6.32 -5.02 12.40
N VAL A 134 -5.70 -5.55 13.45
CA VAL A 134 -4.41 -6.23 13.33
C VAL A 134 -4.66 -7.62 12.76
N VAL A 135 -3.89 -8.00 11.74
CA VAL A 135 -4.08 -9.26 11.01
C VAL A 135 -2.86 -10.16 11.04
N ALA A 136 -1.71 -9.64 11.45
CA ALA A 136 -0.45 -10.36 11.59
C ALA A 136 0.52 -9.55 12.46
N TYR A 137 1.49 -10.25 13.06
CA TYR A 137 2.66 -9.65 13.72
C TYR A 137 2.33 -8.65 14.84
N SER A 138 1.30 -8.94 15.63
CA SER A 138 0.94 -8.21 16.86
C SER A 138 1.95 -8.42 17.97
#